data_AF-A0A1D1VFA8-F1
#
_entry.id   AF-A0A1D1VFA8-F1
#
_cell.length_a   1.000
_cell.length_b   1.000
_cell.length_c   1.000
_cell.angle_alpha   90.00
_cell.angle_beta   90.00
_cell.angle_gamma   90.00
#
_symmetry.space_group_name_H-M   'P 1'
#
loop_
_entity.id
_entity.type
_entity.pdbx_description
1 polymer ?
#
loop_
_entity_poly.entity_id
_entity_poly.type
_entity_poly.pdbx_seq_one_letter_code
_entity_poly.pdbx_strand_id
1 'polypeptide(L)'
;MLKNFLGLPKLLYVLRCSPNWKAPAALQTFDDLLRRSVAEITNKSMNGFTWLEASLSVSMGGLGIRRTERIALPAFMASIHSVQALVLSIYPESDLDSVVNDGLDHWPLLTSAELPVPALRR
;
A
#
# COMPACT_ATOMS: atom_id res chain seq x y z
N MET A 1 8.37 -17.85 6.51
CA MET A 1 7.29 -17.91 7.53
C MET A 1 6.97 -16.56 8.18
N LEU A 2 7.93 -15.65 8.43
CA LEU A 2 7.64 -14.33 9.06
C LEU A 2 6.87 -13.32 8.17
N LYS A 3 7.06 -13.39 6.84
CA LYS A 3 6.37 -12.54 5.84
C LYS A 3 4.85 -12.63 5.86
N ASN A 4 4.31 -13.76 6.26
CA ASN A 4 2.86 -13.99 6.27
C ASN A 4 2.20 -13.44 7.54
N PHE A 5 2.98 -13.18 8.60
CA PHE A 5 2.48 -12.71 9.90
C PHE A 5 2.65 -11.19 10.08
N LEU A 6 3.65 -10.59 9.44
CA LEU A 6 4.05 -9.18 9.61
C LEU A 6 3.24 -8.18 8.75
N GLY A 7 1.92 -8.26 8.79
CA GLY A 7 1.07 -7.09 8.51
C GLY A 7 0.43 -7.04 7.12
N LEU A 8 1.18 -7.18 6.02
CA LEU A 8 0.64 -6.77 4.71
C LEU A 8 -0.55 -7.60 4.19
N PRO A 9 -0.54 -8.94 4.16
CA PRO A 9 -1.66 -9.71 3.58
C PRO A 9 -2.98 -9.51 4.31
N LYS A 10 -2.94 -9.28 5.64
CA LYS A 10 -4.13 -9.03 6.47
C LYS A 10 -4.64 -7.59 6.33
N LEU A 11 -3.72 -6.63 6.22
CA LEU A 11 -4.09 -5.22 6.04
C LEU A 11 -4.48 -4.89 4.60
N LEU A 12 -4.02 -5.69 3.62
CA LEU A 12 -4.21 -5.43 2.20
C LEU A 12 -5.69 -5.35 1.81
N TYR A 13 -6.57 -6.11 2.46
CA TYR A 13 -8.01 -5.96 2.27
C TYR A 13 -8.49 -4.54 2.64
N VAL A 14 -8.10 -4.06 3.82
CA VAL A 14 -8.45 -2.70 4.28
C VAL A 14 -7.87 -1.64 3.35
N LEU A 15 -6.60 -1.80 2.94
CA LEU A 15 -5.93 -0.89 1.99
C LEU A 15 -6.59 -0.87 0.61
N ARG A 16 -7.26 -1.94 0.21
CA ARG A 16 -7.99 -2.00 -1.07
C ARG A 16 -9.37 -1.37 -0.99
N CYS A 17 -10.04 -1.50 0.15
CA CYS A 17 -11.43 -1.09 0.29
C CYS A 17 -11.60 0.32 0.86
N SER A 18 -10.56 0.93 1.43
CA SER A 18 -10.66 2.27 2.02
C SER A 18 -9.52 3.20 1.59
N PRO A 19 -9.76 4.53 1.52
CA PRO A 19 -8.75 5.47 1.06
C PRO A 19 -7.73 5.81 2.14
N ASN A 20 -6.96 4.81 2.58
CA ASN A 20 -6.04 4.95 3.71
C ASN A 20 -4.87 5.91 3.45
N TRP A 21 -4.55 6.22 2.18
CA TRP A 21 -3.51 7.20 1.85
C TRP A 21 -3.85 8.61 2.35
N LYS A 22 -5.12 8.89 2.65
CA LYS A 22 -5.58 10.14 3.28
C LYS A 22 -5.21 10.24 4.77
N ALA A 23 -4.80 9.14 5.39
CA ALA A 23 -4.41 9.07 6.79
C ALA A 23 -2.94 8.64 6.95
N PRO A 24 -1.96 9.42 6.44
CA PRO A 24 -0.55 9.03 6.45
C PRO A 24 -0.01 8.81 7.87
N ALA A 25 -0.49 9.56 8.86
CA ALA A 25 -0.08 9.39 10.26
C ALA A 25 -0.44 8.01 10.83
N ALA A 26 -1.59 7.45 10.46
CA ALA A 26 -2.01 6.12 10.90
C ALA A 26 -1.15 5.02 10.24
N LEU A 27 -0.85 5.18 8.94
CA LEU A 27 0.03 4.27 8.20
C LEU A 27 1.46 4.29 8.76
N GLN A 28 1.99 5.48 9.07
CA GLN A 28 3.31 5.63 9.69
C GLN A 28 3.36 5.01 11.09
N THR A 29 2.32 5.21 11.90
CA THR A 29 2.22 4.59 13.23
C THR A 29 2.26 3.06 13.14
N PHE A 30 1.55 2.50 12.15
CA PHE A 30 1.59 1.06 11.88
C PHE A 30 2.96 0.59 11.42
N ASP A 31 3.58 1.27 10.45
CA ASP A 31 4.91 0.92 9.94
C ASP A 31 5.98 1.02 11.03
N ASP A 32 5.88 2.00 11.94
CA ASP A 32 6.76 2.15 13.09
C ASP A 32 6.57 1.05 14.14
N LEU A 33 5.32 0.67 14.43
CA LEU A 33 5.04 -0.46 15.31
C LEU A 33 5.63 -1.74 14.72
N LEU A 34 5.42 -1.97 13.41
CA LEU A 34 5.98 -3.11 12.70
C LEU A 34 7.51 -3.11 12.77
N ARG A 35 8.15 -1.96 12.55
CA ARG A 35 9.60 -1.80 12.66
C ARG A 35 10.11 -2.15 14.06
N ARG A 36 9.43 -1.70 15.11
CA ARG A 36 9.79 -2.02 16.51
C ARG A 36 9.64 -3.51 16.81
N SER A 37 8.51 -4.12 16.41
CA SER A 37 8.30 -5.55 16.62
C SER A 37 9.34 -6.41 15.91
N VAL A 38 9.75 -6.04 14.70
CA VAL A 38 10.81 -6.77 13.98
C VAL A 38 12.17 -6.55 14.65
N ALA A 39 12.44 -5.34 15.15
CA ALA A 39 13.66 -5.07 15.93
C ALA A 39 13.73 -5.95 17.19
N GLU A 40 12.63 -6.07 17.94
CA GLU A 40 12.51 -6.91 19.13
C GLU A 40 12.72 -8.40 18.79
N ILE A 41 12.04 -8.91 17.76
CA ILE A 41 12.14 -10.32 17.36
C ILE A 41 13.56 -10.67 16.90
N THR A 42 14.22 -9.77 16.16
CA THR A 42 15.56 -10.00 15.60
C THR A 42 16.69 -9.62 16.55
N ASN A 43 16.37 -9.02 17.70
CA ASN A 43 17.32 -8.44 18.64
C ASN A 43 18.36 -7.52 17.94
N LYS A 44 17.93 -6.80 16.90
CA LYS A 44 18.75 -5.89 16.10
C LYS A 44 18.08 -4.53 16.02
N SER A 45 18.89 -3.47 16.08
CA SER A 45 18.40 -2.13 15.81
C SER A 45 17.98 -1.98 14.34
N MET A 46 16.73 -1.56 14.14
CA MET A 46 16.19 -1.25 12.81
C MET A 46 16.52 0.20 12.44
N ASN A 47 17.82 0.44 12.25
CA ASN A 47 18.34 1.70 11.70
C ASN A 47 17.89 1.87 10.24
N GLY A 48 18.03 3.08 9.66
CA GLY A 48 17.54 3.38 8.31
C GLY A 48 18.01 2.40 7.24
N PHE A 49 19.29 2.00 7.27
CA PHE A 49 19.86 1.02 6.34
C PHE A 49 19.31 -0.40 6.58
N THR A 50 19.30 -0.88 7.82
CA THR A 50 18.75 -2.19 8.19
C THR A 50 17.26 -2.30 7.83
N TRP A 51 16.52 -1.21 8.00
CA TRP A 51 15.10 -1.13 7.64
C TRP A 51 14.88 -1.14 6.12
N LEU A 52 15.76 -0.47 5.38
CA LEU A 52 15.75 -0.53 3.92
C LEU A 52 16.05 -1.95 3.42
N GLU A 53 17.07 -2.62 3.96
CA GLU A 53 17.39 -4.01 3.64
C GLU A 53 16.24 -4.97 4.01
N ALA A 54 15.64 -4.79 5.18
CA ALA A 54 14.45 -5.53 5.59
C ALA A 54 13.29 -5.34 4.60
N SER A 55 13.24 -4.18 3.92
CA SER A 55 12.21 -3.89 2.93
C SER A 55 12.47 -4.55 1.56
N LEU A 56 13.69 -4.99 1.27
CA LEU A 56 14.04 -5.67 0.03
C LEU A 56 13.41 -7.06 -0.04
N SER A 57 13.21 -7.60 -1.24
CA SER A 57 12.72 -8.97 -1.41
C SER A 57 13.72 -9.99 -0.86
N VAL A 58 13.24 -11.20 -0.54
CA VAL A 58 14.14 -12.31 -0.12
C VAL A 58 15.09 -12.71 -1.25
N SER A 59 14.69 -12.56 -2.51
CA SER A 59 15.61 -12.74 -3.64
C SER A 59 16.80 -11.78 -3.63
N MET A 60 16.65 -10.62 -2.97
CA MET A 60 17.67 -9.60 -2.80
C MET A 60 18.28 -9.63 -1.39
N GLY A 61 18.07 -10.70 -0.61
CA GLY A 61 18.60 -10.85 0.75
C GLY A 61 17.82 -10.11 1.85
N GLY A 62 16.68 -9.48 1.53
CA GLY A 62 15.85 -8.76 2.49
C GLY A 62 14.74 -9.59 3.13
N LEU A 63 13.96 -8.97 4.04
CA LEU A 63 12.82 -9.63 4.71
C LEU A 63 11.51 -9.53 3.91
N GLY A 64 11.46 -8.70 2.88
CA GLY A 64 10.28 -8.46 2.05
C GLY A 64 9.18 -7.68 2.76
N ILE A 65 9.53 -6.92 3.79
CA ILE A 65 8.58 -6.06 4.50
C ILE A 65 8.25 -4.89 3.57
N ARG A 66 6.97 -4.56 3.42
CA ARG A 66 6.59 -3.41 2.61
C ARG A 66 5.94 -2.37 3.48
N ARG A 67 6.29 -1.11 3.22
CA ARG A 67 5.70 0.03 3.92
C ARG A 67 4.27 0.23 3.45
N THR A 68 3.36 0.37 4.40
CA THR A 68 1.95 0.55 4.11
C THR A 68 1.68 1.89 3.44
N GLU A 69 2.45 2.93 3.78
CA GLU A 69 2.40 4.24 3.12
C GLU A 69 2.59 4.16 1.59
N ARG A 70 3.47 3.24 1.13
CA ARG A 70 3.79 3.07 -0.29
C ARG A 70 2.77 2.21 -1.04
N ILE A 71 2.02 1.37 -0.32
CA ILE A 71 1.09 0.39 -0.91
C ILE A 71 -0.36 0.84 -0.83
N ALA A 72 -0.72 1.67 0.14
CA ALA A 72 -2.10 2.09 0.37
C ALA A 72 -2.78 2.64 -0.90
N LEU A 73 -2.15 3.61 -1.56
CA LEU A 73 -2.71 4.20 -2.78
C LEU A 73 -2.73 3.21 -3.96
N PRO A 74 -1.62 2.53 -4.32
CA PRO A 74 -1.65 1.53 -5.40
C PRO A 74 -2.64 0.39 -5.18
N ALA A 75 -2.77 -0.10 -3.93
CA ALA A 75 -3.69 -1.18 -3.61
C ALA A 75 -5.14 -0.76 -3.81
N PHE A 76 -5.52 0.41 -3.28
CA PHE A 76 -6.85 0.96 -3.51
C PHE A 76 -7.13 1.21 -4.98
N MET A 77 -6.18 1.83 -5.70
CA MET A 77 -6.35 2.16 -7.11
C MET A 77 -6.54 0.92 -7.97
N ALA A 78 -5.77 -0.13 -7.73
CA ALA A 78 -5.98 -1.41 -8.39
C ALA A 78 -7.37 -2.00 -8.07
N SER A 79 -7.84 -1.88 -6.82
CA SER A 79 -9.14 -2.38 -6.41
C SER A 79 -10.29 -1.61 -7.08
N ILE A 80 -10.26 -0.27 -7.06
CA ILE A 80 -11.36 0.55 -7.57
C ILE A 80 -11.49 0.39 -9.09
N HIS A 81 -10.38 0.35 -9.83
CA HIS A 81 -10.42 0.10 -11.28
C HIS A 81 -11.01 -1.28 -11.60
N SER A 82 -10.65 -2.30 -10.83
CA SER A 82 -11.16 -3.67 -11.04
C SER A 82 -12.67 -3.81 -10.86
N VAL A 83 -13.29 -2.96 -10.03
CA VAL A 83 -14.73 -3.00 -9.73
C VAL A 83 -15.53 -1.89 -10.41
N GLN A 84 -14.87 -0.90 -11.03
CA GLN A 84 -15.51 0.29 -11.60
C GLN A 84 -16.63 -0.06 -12.59
N ALA A 85 -16.33 -0.95 -13.55
CA ALA A 85 -17.31 -1.39 -14.54
C ALA A 85 -18.53 -2.10 -13.91
N LEU A 86 -18.29 -2.91 -12.88
CA LEU A 86 -19.36 -3.61 -12.16
C LEU A 86 -20.22 -2.64 -11.35
N VAL A 87 -19.62 -1.72 -10.61
CA VAL A 87 -20.36 -0.75 -9.78
C VAL A 87 -21.21 0.15 -10.66
N LEU A 88 -20.67 0.67 -11.76
CA LEU A 88 -21.42 1.50 -12.71
C LEU A 88 -22.58 0.74 -13.38
N SER A 89 -22.47 -0.59 -13.54
CA SER A 89 -23.57 -1.41 -14.06
C SER A 89 -24.72 -1.58 -13.07
N ILE A 90 -24.44 -1.51 -11.76
CA ILE A 90 -25.44 -1.65 -10.69
C ILE A 90 -26.01 -0.27 -10.30
N TYR A 91 -25.15 0.75 -10.22
CA TYR A 91 -25.49 2.10 -9.81
C TYR A 91 -24.75 3.13 -10.69
N PRO A 92 -25.33 3.53 -11.84
CA PRO A 92 -24.70 4.43 -12.79
C PRO A 92 -24.41 5.84 -12.24
N GLU A 93 -25.15 6.27 -11.22
CA GLU A 93 -24.97 7.58 -10.57
C GLU A 93 -23.84 7.58 -9.52
N SER A 94 -23.08 6.49 -9.40
CA SER A 94 -21.93 6.45 -8.49
C SER A 94 -20.85 7.43 -8.93
N ASP A 95 -20.46 8.35 -8.05
CA ASP A 95 -19.34 9.25 -8.27
C ASP A 95 -17.99 8.57 -7.98
N LEU A 96 -17.67 7.55 -8.76
CA LEU A 96 -16.38 6.85 -8.70
C LEU A 96 -15.25 7.69 -9.31
N ASP A 97 -15.57 8.49 -10.31
CA ASP A 97 -14.59 9.28 -11.05
C ASP A 97 -13.93 10.34 -10.15
N SER A 98 -14.68 10.97 -9.22
CA SER A 98 -14.07 11.90 -8.26
C SER A 98 -13.03 11.23 -7.37
N VAL A 99 -13.32 10.01 -6.89
CA VAL A 99 -12.41 9.24 -6.04
C VAL A 99 -11.19 8.78 -6.82
N VAL A 100 -11.37 8.39 -8.08
CA VAL A 100 -10.25 7.99 -8.95
C VAL A 100 -9.35 9.19 -9.25
N ASN A 101 -9.93 10.34 -9.61
CA ASN A 101 -9.18 11.55 -9.90
C ASN A 101 -8.37 12.03 -8.68
N ASP A 102 -8.97 12.01 -7.49
CA ASP A 102 -8.25 12.29 -6.23
C ASP A 102 -7.06 11.34 -6.01
N GLY A 103 -7.22 10.05 -6.33
CA GLY A 103 -6.12 9.09 -6.27
C GLY A 103 -5.01 9.37 -7.30
N LEU A 104 -5.38 9.77 -8.52
CA LEU A 104 -4.44 10.12 -9.59
C LEU A 104 -3.61 11.37 -9.24
N ASP A 105 -4.22 12.37 -8.62
CA ASP A 105 -3.54 13.59 -8.17
C ASP A 105 -2.46 13.29 -7.10
N HIS A 106 -2.76 12.34 -6.20
CA HIS A 106 -1.84 11.94 -5.13
C HIS A 106 -0.79 10.90 -5.59
N TRP A 107 -0.96 10.28 -6.75
CA TRP A 107 -0.07 9.24 -7.27
C TRP A 107 1.40 9.65 -7.37
N PRO A 108 1.76 10.74 -8.07
CA PRO A 108 3.17 11.13 -8.21
C PRO A 108 3.80 11.48 -6.86
N LEU A 109 3.02 12.05 -5.94
CA LEU A 109 3.47 12.46 -4.61
C LEU A 109 3.83 11.25 -3.72
N LEU A 110 2.99 10.22 -3.74
CA LEU A 110 3.10 9.09 -2.79
C LEU A 110 3.91 7.91 -3.32
N THR A 111 3.87 7.67 -4.63
CA THR A 111 4.54 6.50 -5.23
C THR A 111 5.91 6.83 -5.80
N SER A 112 6.18 8.11 -6.09
CA SER A 112 7.38 8.55 -6.83
C SER A 112 7.53 7.84 -8.19
N ALA A 113 6.44 7.28 -8.73
CA ALA A 113 6.40 6.54 -9.98
C ALA A 113 5.46 7.25 -10.97
N GLU A 114 5.74 7.08 -12.26
CA GLU A 114 4.82 7.52 -13.31
C GLU A 114 3.48 6.79 -13.21
N LEU A 115 2.41 7.44 -13.67
CA LEU A 115 1.11 6.81 -13.75
C LEU A 115 1.15 5.63 -14.72
N PRO A 116 0.51 4.50 -14.38
CA PRO A 116 0.38 3.40 -15.32
C PRO A 116 -0.29 3.87 -16.61
N VAL A 117 0.16 3.36 -17.75
CA VAL A 117 -0.47 3.60 -19.06
C VAL A 117 -1.97 3.35 -18.95
N PRO A 118 -2.84 4.26 -19.46
CA PRO A 118 -4.29 4.16 -19.30
C PRO A 118 -4.88 2.80 -19.70
N ALA A 119 -4.30 2.14 -20.71
CA ALA A 119 -4.72 0.82 -21.17
C ALA A 119 -4.53 -0.31 -20.14
N LEU A 120 -3.66 -0.14 -19.15
CA LEU A 120 -3.38 -1.12 -18.09
C LEU A 120 -4.13 -0.81 -16.78
N ARG A 121 -4.94 0.24 -16.71
CA ARG A 121 -5.77 0.59 -15.55
C ARG A 121 -7.08 -0.20 -15.55
N ARG A 122 -6.99 -1.53 -15.68
CA ARG A 122 -8.12 -2.46 -15.62
C ARG A 122 -8.22 -3.08 -14.24
#